data_AF-A0AAP3H223-F1
#
_entry.id   AF-A0AAP3H223-F1
#
_cell.length_a   1.000
_cell.length_b   1.000
_cell.length_c   1.000
_cell.angle_alpha   90.00
_cell.angle_beta   90.00
_cell.angle_gamma   90.00
#
_symmetry.space_group_name_H-M   'P 1'
#
loop_
_entity.id
_entity.type
_entity.pdbx_description
1 polymer ?
#
loop_
_entity_poly.entity_id
_entity_poly.type
_entity_poly.pdbx_seq_one_letter_code
_entity_poly.pdbx_strand_id
1 'polypeptide(L)'
;MAEWIASQNVGAHELSDLQRGEARRLLARRGVELRDVEGLDDRLRAFMRRTSGFAVPNRKAAYELTHVVFYLTEYGRKPLQLEQPERQSLLFAGLIAFLDQDSDLLAEICIALTFCDEQPPQDWCHWLEQQTQRFTLQSVPGRVGHDDYHPYLMCNWFQLLVGRTGFSDADCKGTVVIEGPGRPGALRGMSMALYTLLDQAPGSWARVREPLLQSLSSEEGDVLRRAEESTQVFEPFFETFSRFGQVGSA
;
A
#
# COMPACT_ATOMS: atom_id res chain seq x y z
N MET A 1 -25.37 21.81 0.33
CA MET A 1 -24.22 21.48 -0.54
C MET A 1 -24.21 20.01 -0.94
N ALA A 2 -24.19 19.05 -0.01
CA ALA A 2 -24.26 17.60 -0.33
C ALA A 2 -25.48 17.21 -1.20
N GLU A 3 -26.68 17.65 -0.81
CA GLU A 3 -27.92 17.43 -1.59
C GLU A 3 -27.87 18.08 -2.98
N TRP A 4 -27.21 19.24 -3.09
CA TRP A 4 -27.04 19.94 -4.37
C TRP A 4 -26.12 19.14 -5.29
N ILE A 5 -24.97 18.66 -4.81
CA ILE A 5 -24.04 17.81 -5.57
C ILE A 5 -24.76 16.55 -6.08
N ALA A 6 -25.54 15.89 -5.22
CA ALA A 6 -26.35 14.73 -5.60
C ALA A 6 -27.43 15.08 -6.65
N SER A 7 -28.06 16.25 -6.54
CA SER A 7 -29.09 16.70 -7.49
C SER A 7 -28.56 17.09 -8.87
N GLN A 8 -27.32 17.58 -8.95
CA GLN A 8 -26.70 18.02 -10.20
C GLN A 8 -26.02 16.89 -10.98
N ASN A 9 -26.01 15.66 -10.42
CA ASN A 9 -25.41 14.47 -11.02
C ASN A 9 -23.93 14.66 -11.47
N VAL A 10 -23.18 15.48 -10.72
CA VAL A 10 -21.77 15.78 -11.00
C VAL A 10 -20.93 14.50 -11.03
N GLY A 11 -21.30 13.53 -10.18
CA GLY A 11 -20.64 12.23 -10.12
C GLY A 11 -20.68 11.44 -11.43
N ALA A 12 -21.69 11.64 -12.28
CA ALA A 12 -21.85 10.89 -13.53
C ALA A 12 -20.89 11.29 -14.65
N HIS A 13 -20.37 12.52 -14.67
CA HIS A 13 -19.71 13.07 -15.86
C HIS A 13 -18.20 13.34 -15.70
N GLU A 14 -17.67 13.44 -14.48
CA GLU A 14 -16.29 13.93 -14.26
C GLU A 14 -15.42 13.07 -13.34
N LEU A 15 -15.97 11.99 -12.75
CA LEU A 15 -15.29 11.20 -11.73
C LEU A 15 -14.87 9.81 -12.22
N SER A 16 -13.63 9.42 -11.89
CA SER A 16 -13.18 8.02 -11.93
C SER A 16 -13.99 7.15 -10.96
N ASP A 17 -13.99 5.84 -11.15
CA ASP A 17 -14.70 4.94 -10.22
C ASP A 17 -14.23 5.08 -8.77
N LEU A 18 -12.92 5.32 -8.55
CA LEU A 18 -12.42 5.58 -7.20
C LEU A 18 -13.00 6.87 -6.61
N GLN A 19 -13.02 7.95 -7.39
CA GLN A 19 -13.61 9.22 -6.96
C GLN A 19 -15.12 9.09 -6.72
N ARG A 20 -15.82 8.25 -7.48
CA ARG A 20 -17.24 7.92 -7.23
C ARG A 20 -17.41 7.15 -5.92
N GLY A 21 -16.51 6.21 -5.62
CA GLY A 21 -16.47 5.49 -4.35
C GLY A 21 -16.31 6.43 -3.16
N GLU A 22 -15.37 7.38 -3.28
CA GLU A 22 -15.15 8.42 -2.28
C GLU A 22 -16.36 9.34 -2.12
N ALA A 23 -16.91 9.86 -3.23
CA ALA A 23 -18.07 10.74 -3.22
C ALA A 23 -19.28 10.05 -2.58
N ARG A 24 -19.53 8.77 -2.93
CA ARG A 24 -20.57 7.95 -2.31
C ARG A 24 -20.38 7.89 -0.79
N ARG A 25 -19.15 7.69 -0.32
CA ARG A 25 -18.85 7.63 1.12
C ARG A 25 -19.05 8.97 1.81
N LEU A 26 -18.56 10.07 1.24
CA LEU A 26 -18.67 11.40 1.81
C LEU A 26 -20.12 11.87 1.94
N LEU A 27 -20.95 11.57 0.92
CA LEU A 27 -22.38 11.89 0.93
C LEU A 27 -23.16 11.01 1.92
N ALA A 28 -22.88 9.70 1.95
CA ALA A 28 -23.55 8.78 2.88
C ALA A 28 -23.32 9.16 4.36
N ARG A 29 -22.14 9.71 4.71
CA ARG A 29 -21.87 10.26 6.06
C ARG A 29 -22.79 11.41 6.46
N ARG A 30 -23.47 12.03 5.50
CA ARG A 30 -24.45 13.11 5.70
C ARG A 30 -25.89 12.63 5.46
N GLY A 31 -26.11 11.32 5.31
CA GLY A 31 -27.43 10.75 5.02
C GLY A 31 -27.91 11.01 3.59
N VAL A 32 -27.00 11.35 2.67
CA VAL A 32 -27.32 11.62 1.26
C VAL A 32 -26.84 10.45 0.41
N GLU A 33 -27.74 9.84 -0.35
CA GLU A 33 -27.40 8.79 -1.32
C GLU A 33 -26.92 9.40 -2.64
N LEU A 34 -25.80 8.88 -3.16
CA LEU A 34 -25.32 9.23 -4.50
C LEU A 34 -26.07 8.38 -5.53
N ARG A 35 -26.68 9.05 -6.53
CA ARG A 35 -27.38 8.40 -7.64
C ARG A 35 -26.39 7.92 -8.71
N ASP A 36 -26.85 7.05 -9.61
CA ASP A 36 -26.12 6.58 -10.80
C ASP A 36 -24.77 5.91 -10.48
N VAL A 37 -24.69 5.16 -9.37
CA VAL A 37 -23.52 4.38 -8.94
C VAL A 37 -23.71 2.86 -9.13
N GLU A 38 -24.65 2.48 -9.98
CA GLU A 38 -24.93 1.08 -10.30
C GLU A 38 -23.68 0.40 -10.89
N GLY A 39 -23.40 -0.83 -10.43
CA GLY A 39 -22.22 -1.61 -10.81
C GLY A 39 -20.87 -1.01 -10.36
N LEU A 40 -20.85 0.05 -9.54
CA LEU A 40 -19.61 0.67 -9.07
C LEU A 40 -18.75 -0.34 -8.29
N ASP A 41 -19.34 -1.11 -7.38
CA ASP A 41 -18.64 -2.11 -6.59
C ASP A 41 -17.98 -3.18 -7.47
N ASP A 42 -18.66 -3.61 -8.53
CA ASP A 42 -18.15 -4.60 -9.48
C ASP A 42 -16.94 -4.07 -10.25
N ARG A 43 -16.98 -2.80 -10.69
CA ARG A 43 -15.85 -2.17 -11.40
C ARG A 43 -14.67 -1.92 -10.47
N LEU A 44 -14.92 -1.53 -9.23
CA LEU A 44 -13.90 -1.40 -8.18
C LEU A 44 -13.24 -2.75 -7.89
N ARG A 45 -14.01 -3.82 -7.71
CA ARG A 45 -13.48 -5.18 -7.57
C ARG A 45 -12.75 -5.66 -8.83
N ALA A 46 -13.23 -5.31 -10.02
CA ALA A 46 -12.53 -5.62 -11.27
C ALA A 46 -11.15 -4.94 -11.36
N PHE A 47 -10.99 -3.74 -10.79
CA PHE A 47 -9.68 -3.11 -10.62
C PHE A 47 -8.80 -3.91 -9.64
N MET A 48 -9.35 -4.29 -8.48
CA MET A 48 -8.63 -5.10 -7.48
C MET A 48 -8.12 -6.44 -8.06
N ARG A 49 -8.85 -7.06 -8.99
CA ARG A 49 -8.45 -8.34 -9.62
C ARG A 49 -7.32 -8.22 -10.65
N ARG A 50 -6.81 -7.02 -10.96
CA ARG A 50 -5.70 -6.81 -11.92
C ARG A 50 -4.33 -7.07 -11.30
N THR A 51 -4.13 -8.27 -10.75
CA THR A 51 -2.98 -8.66 -9.92
C THR A 51 -1.63 -8.31 -10.53
N SER A 52 -1.44 -8.49 -11.84
CA SER A 52 -0.17 -8.18 -12.50
C SER A 52 0.22 -6.69 -12.42
N GLY A 53 -0.76 -5.79 -12.39
CA GLY A 53 -0.54 -4.35 -12.25
C GLY A 53 -0.06 -3.93 -10.86
N PHE A 54 -0.12 -4.83 -9.88
CA PHE A 54 0.35 -4.60 -8.50
C PHE A 54 1.69 -5.27 -8.20
N ALA A 55 2.24 -6.03 -9.17
CA ALA A 55 3.59 -6.58 -9.11
C ALA A 55 4.64 -5.63 -9.72
N VAL A 56 4.34 -4.32 -9.79
CA VAL A 56 5.25 -3.29 -10.33
C VAL A 56 5.29 -2.06 -9.41
N PRO A 57 6.36 -1.24 -9.46
CA PRO A 57 6.48 -0.01 -8.68
C PRO A 57 5.51 1.10 -9.15
N ASN A 58 4.20 0.90 -8.96
CA ASN A 58 3.16 1.87 -9.26
C ASN A 58 2.48 2.32 -7.96
N ARG A 59 3.13 3.28 -7.28
CA ARG A 59 2.67 3.82 -6.01
C ARG A 59 1.21 4.26 -6.09
N LYS A 60 0.84 5.04 -7.12
CA LYS A 60 -0.54 5.52 -7.31
C LYS A 60 -1.54 4.36 -7.31
N ALA A 61 -1.34 3.34 -8.15
CA ALA A 61 -2.27 2.22 -8.22
C ALA A 61 -2.38 1.47 -6.88
N ALA A 62 -1.29 1.34 -6.13
CA ALA A 62 -1.30 0.69 -4.83
C ALA A 62 -2.12 1.45 -3.78
N TYR A 63 -2.04 2.78 -3.71
CA TYR A 63 -2.93 3.59 -2.86
C TYR A 63 -4.39 3.54 -3.34
N GLU A 64 -4.60 3.55 -4.66
CA GLU A 64 -5.97 3.39 -5.19
C GLU A 64 -6.56 2.04 -4.76
N LEU A 65 -5.75 0.97 -4.71
CA LEU A 65 -6.16 -0.36 -4.26
C LEU A 65 -6.57 -0.39 -2.78
N THR A 66 -5.78 0.20 -1.88
CA THR A 66 -6.14 0.29 -0.45
C THR A 66 -7.40 1.13 -0.24
N HIS A 67 -7.52 2.25 -0.96
CA HIS A 67 -8.71 3.10 -0.91
C HIS A 67 -9.97 2.38 -1.39
N VAL A 68 -9.89 1.53 -2.42
CA VAL A 68 -11.04 0.69 -2.81
C VAL A 68 -11.52 -0.15 -1.62
N VAL A 69 -10.60 -0.82 -0.92
CA VAL A 69 -10.95 -1.62 0.26
C VAL A 69 -11.56 -0.74 1.35
N PHE A 70 -10.97 0.42 1.64
CA PHE A 70 -11.51 1.36 2.64
C PHE A 70 -12.93 1.83 2.30
N TYR A 71 -13.22 2.09 1.03
CA TYR A 71 -14.56 2.50 0.61
C TYR A 71 -15.57 1.36 0.65
N LEU A 72 -15.21 0.17 0.16
CA LEU A 72 -16.11 -0.99 0.14
C LEU A 72 -16.41 -1.54 1.54
N THR A 73 -15.46 -1.44 2.46
CA THR A 73 -15.61 -1.84 3.88
C THR A 73 -16.17 -0.72 4.76
N GLU A 74 -16.43 0.47 4.20
CA GLU A 74 -16.79 1.66 4.98
C GLU A 74 -15.79 1.99 6.11
N TYR A 75 -14.50 1.80 5.82
CA TYR A 75 -13.39 1.89 6.77
C TYR A 75 -13.53 0.85 7.90
N GLY A 76 -13.71 -0.42 7.51
CA GLY A 76 -13.80 -1.57 8.42
C GLY A 76 -15.15 -1.76 9.13
N ARG A 77 -16.19 -0.99 8.78
CA ARG A 77 -17.53 -1.12 9.40
C ARG A 77 -18.42 -2.15 8.73
N LYS A 78 -18.16 -2.46 7.47
CA LYS A 78 -18.90 -3.42 6.65
C LYS A 78 -17.97 -4.56 6.25
N PRO A 79 -18.40 -5.82 6.37
CA PRO A 79 -17.57 -6.95 5.96
C PRO A 79 -17.33 -6.92 4.44
N LEU A 80 -16.13 -7.29 4.04
CA LEU A 80 -15.75 -7.51 2.65
C LEU A 80 -14.94 -8.80 2.55
N GLN A 81 -15.54 -9.84 1.99
CA GLN A 81 -14.79 -11.05 1.67
C GLN A 81 -13.98 -10.83 0.40
N LEU A 82 -12.68 -11.11 0.47
CA LEU A 82 -11.79 -11.05 -0.68
C LEU A 82 -11.84 -12.36 -1.47
N GLU A 83 -11.88 -12.24 -2.78
CA GLU A 83 -11.55 -13.34 -3.67
C GLU A 83 -10.02 -13.50 -3.76
N GLN A 84 -9.57 -14.71 -4.11
CA GLN A 84 -8.15 -15.04 -4.24
C GLN A 84 -7.33 -14.03 -5.07
N PRO A 85 -7.75 -13.56 -6.27
CA PRO A 85 -7.00 -12.56 -7.02
C PRO A 85 -6.93 -11.18 -6.34
N GLU A 86 -7.95 -10.78 -5.59
CA GLU A 86 -7.98 -9.50 -4.87
C GLU A 86 -7.01 -9.51 -3.68
N ARG A 87 -7.02 -10.61 -2.93
CA ARG A 87 -6.04 -10.87 -1.87
C ARG A 87 -4.62 -10.89 -2.42
N GLN A 88 -4.40 -11.53 -3.57
CA GLN A 88 -3.09 -11.59 -4.21
C GLN A 88 -2.60 -10.19 -4.63
N SER A 89 -3.48 -9.32 -5.13
CA SER A 89 -3.15 -7.93 -5.46
C SER A 89 -2.68 -7.13 -4.24
N LEU A 90 -3.36 -7.25 -3.09
CA LEU A 90 -2.94 -6.61 -1.85
C LEU A 90 -1.56 -7.12 -1.41
N LEU A 91 -1.31 -8.43 -1.50
CA LEU A 91 -0.02 -9.00 -1.14
C LEU A 91 1.11 -8.58 -2.09
N PHE A 92 0.83 -8.47 -3.40
CA PHE A 92 1.82 -8.00 -4.38
C PHE A 92 2.18 -6.53 -4.15
N ALA A 93 1.17 -5.68 -3.94
CA ALA A 93 1.39 -4.28 -3.56
C ALA A 93 2.16 -4.19 -2.23
N GLY A 94 1.88 -5.08 -1.28
CA GLY A 94 2.55 -5.13 0.02
C GLY A 94 4.01 -5.52 -0.08
N LEU A 95 4.33 -6.48 -0.97
CA LEU A 95 5.72 -6.82 -1.28
C LEU A 95 6.47 -5.65 -1.91
N ILE A 96 5.84 -4.88 -2.82
CA ILE A 96 6.45 -3.65 -3.37
C ILE A 96 6.71 -2.64 -2.25
N ALA A 97 5.72 -2.34 -1.41
CA ALA A 97 5.85 -1.39 -0.30
C ALA A 97 6.93 -1.83 0.70
N PHE A 98 6.98 -3.12 1.05
CA PHE A 98 7.98 -3.68 1.94
C PHE A 98 9.39 -3.62 1.33
N LEU A 99 9.55 -3.98 0.05
CA LEU A 99 10.83 -3.87 -0.65
C LEU A 99 11.31 -2.43 -0.79
N ASP A 100 10.40 -1.47 -0.96
CA ASP A 100 10.71 -0.04 -1.02
C ASP A 100 10.92 0.59 0.38
N GLN A 101 10.66 -0.17 1.45
CA GLN A 101 10.62 0.31 2.84
C GLN A 101 9.60 1.46 3.03
N ASP A 102 8.53 1.46 2.24
CA ASP A 102 7.42 2.42 2.32
C ASP A 102 6.46 2.03 3.45
N SER A 103 6.70 2.60 4.64
CA SER A 103 5.88 2.35 5.83
C SER A 103 4.45 2.87 5.71
N ASP A 104 4.23 3.89 4.88
CA ASP A 104 2.92 4.48 4.69
C ASP A 104 1.99 3.51 3.97
N LEU A 105 2.42 3.13 2.76
CA LEU A 105 1.66 2.23 1.90
C LEU A 105 1.54 0.83 2.53
N LEU A 106 2.60 0.33 3.17
CA LEU A 106 2.54 -0.97 3.83
C LEU A 106 1.52 -0.98 4.98
N ALA A 107 1.45 0.09 5.78
CA ALA A 107 0.45 0.22 6.83
C ALA A 107 -0.98 0.22 6.25
N GLU A 108 -1.23 0.96 5.17
CA GLU A 108 -2.54 0.92 4.51
C GLU A 108 -2.91 -0.46 3.99
N ILE A 109 -1.97 -1.21 3.43
CA ILE A 109 -2.18 -2.58 2.95
C ILE A 109 -2.51 -3.52 4.10
N CYS A 110 -1.78 -3.42 5.22
CA CYS A 110 -2.07 -4.21 6.40
C CYS A 110 -3.46 -3.87 6.98
N ILE A 111 -3.85 -2.59 7.03
CA ILE A 111 -5.20 -2.17 7.44
C ILE A 111 -6.26 -2.73 6.49
N ALA A 112 -6.04 -2.65 5.18
CA ALA A 112 -6.96 -3.17 4.17
C ALA A 112 -7.16 -4.69 4.32
N LEU A 113 -6.08 -5.45 4.55
CA LEU A 113 -6.18 -6.88 4.86
C LEU A 113 -7.00 -7.11 6.13
N THR A 114 -6.72 -6.37 7.22
CA THR A 114 -7.46 -6.52 8.47
C THR A 114 -8.95 -6.18 8.34
N PHE A 115 -9.34 -5.17 7.55
CA PHE A 115 -10.75 -4.85 7.28
C PHE A 115 -11.50 -5.94 6.51
N CYS A 116 -10.78 -6.81 5.82
CA CYS A 116 -11.33 -7.94 5.09
C CYS A 116 -11.24 -9.25 5.89
N ASP A 117 -10.99 -9.19 7.20
CA ASP A 117 -10.75 -10.34 8.09
C ASP A 117 -9.56 -11.23 7.65
N GLU A 118 -8.66 -10.69 6.82
CA GLU A 118 -7.40 -11.36 6.45
C GLU A 118 -6.31 -11.06 7.49
N GLN A 119 -5.39 -12.00 7.65
CA GLN A 119 -4.21 -11.82 8.49
C GLN A 119 -3.07 -11.22 7.66
N PRO A 120 -2.60 -9.99 7.97
CA PRO A 120 -1.43 -9.46 7.30
C PRO A 120 -0.17 -10.29 7.65
N PRO A 121 0.81 -10.39 6.74
CA PRO A 121 2.07 -11.07 7.01
C PRO A 121 2.76 -10.60 8.29
N GLN A 122 3.14 -11.56 9.15
CA GLN A 122 3.67 -11.25 10.49
C GLN A 122 4.96 -10.42 10.43
N ASP A 123 5.83 -10.67 9.44
CA ASP A 123 7.05 -9.88 9.25
C ASP A 123 6.78 -8.42 8.92
N TRP A 124 5.71 -8.14 8.19
CA TRP A 124 5.27 -6.77 7.91
C TRP A 124 4.72 -6.12 9.18
N CYS A 125 3.89 -6.85 9.94
CA CYS A 125 3.34 -6.39 11.21
C CYS A 125 4.43 -6.02 12.23
N HIS A 126 5.49 -6.83 12.30
CA HIS A 126 6.61 -6.59 13.20
C HIS A 126 7.50 -5.46 12.70
N TRP A 127 7.76 -5.38 11.40
CA TRP A 127 8.52 -4.28 10.83
C TRP A 127 7.81 -2.94 11.01
N LEU A 128 6.48 -2.88 10.81
CA LEU A 128 5.68 -1.68 11.04
C LEU A 128 5.72 -1.26 12.51
N GLU A 129 5.62 -2.20 13.45
CA GLU A 129 5.78 -1.90 14.89
C GLU A 129 7.13 -1.24 15.18
N GLN A 130 8.22 -1.78 14.63
CA GLN A 130 9.54 -1.18 14.76
C GLN A 130 9.63 0.20 14.09
N GLN A 131 8.99 0.41 12.94
CA GLN A 131 8.97 1.74 12.29
C GLN A 131 8.16 2.75 13.10
N THR A 132 7.00 2.36 13.64
CA THR A 132 6.15 3.23 14.46
C THR A 132 6.92 3.82 15.65
N GLN A 133 7.77 3.02 16.30
CA GLN A 133 8.58 3.45 17.45
C GLN A 133 9.72 4.42 17.08
N ARG A 134 10.02 4.58 15.79
CA ARG A 134 11.14 5.40 15.30
C ARG A 134 10.71 6.78 14.80
N PHE A 135 9.41 7.07 14.74
CA PHE A 135 8.94 8.42 14.48
C PHE A 135 9.33 9.35 15.63
N THR A 136 9.73 10.57 15.29
CA THR A 136 10.04 11.61 16.28
C THR A 136 9.12 12.80 16.08
N LEU A 137 8.63 13.36 17.19
CA LEU A 137 7.79 14.56 17.22
C LEU A 137 8.62 15.70 17.80
N GLN A 138 8.82 16.76 17.01
CA GLN A 138 9.60 17.91 17.44
C GLN A 138 8.71 19.16 17.47
N SER A 139 8.69 19.87 18.59
CA SER A 139 8.02 21.17 18.68
C SER A 139 8.93 22.23 18.03
N VAL A 140 8.55 22.69 16.83
CA VAL A 140 9.34 23.67 16.07
C VAL A 140 8.45 24.86 15.71
N PRO A 141 8.59 26.01 16.40
CA PRO A 141 7.82 27.21 16.08
C PRO A 141 8.08 27.68 14.64
N GLY A 142 7.03 27.87 13.85
CA GLY A 142 7.10 28.53 12.53
C GLY A 142 7.54 27.67 11.35
N ARG A 143 7.79 26.35 11.53
CA ARG A 143 7.99 25.42 10.40
C ARG A 143 6.63 24.95 9.90
N VAL A 144 6.21 25.47 8.74
CA VAL A 144 5.04 25.01 7.99
C VAL A 144 5.56 24.35 6.72
N GLY A 145 5.44 23.03 6.61
CA GLY A 145 5.95 22.26 5.47
C GLY A 145 5.39 20.85 5.44
N HIS A 146 5.72 20.09 4.39
CA HIS A 146 5.46 18.65 4.33
C HIS A 146 6.38 17.93 5.33
N ASP A 147 5.77 17.20 6.25
CA ASP A 147 6.41 16.31 7.21
C ASP A 147 5.82 14.89 7.07
N ASP A 148 6.25 13.96 7.92
CA ASP A 148 5.86 12.55 7.85
C ASP A 148 4.55 12.24 8.62
N TYR A 149 3.61 13.20 8.66
CA TYR A 149 2.36 13.02 9.41
C TYR A 149 1.52 11.84 8.90
N HIS A 150 1.43 11.64 7.58
CA HIS A 150 0.58 10.61 7.00
C HIS A 150 1.08 9.19 7.35
N PRO A 151 2.35 8.82 7.08
CA PRO A 151 2.89 7.54 7.52
C PRO A 151 2.81 7.35 9.03
N TYR A 152 3.02 8.42 9.83
CA TYR A 152 2.85 8.34 11.28
C TYR A 152 1.42 7.97 11.69
N LEU A 153 0.41 8.62 11.09
CA LEU A 153 -1.01 8.31 11.36
C LEU A 153 -1.36 6.89 10.91
N MET A 154 -0.95 6.47 9.70
CA MET A 154 -1.26 5.13 9.18
C MET A 154 -0.60 4.03 10.02
N CYS A 155 0.68 4.18 10.35
CA CYS A 155 1.40 3.22 11.18
C CYS A 155 0.78 3.08 12.58
N ASN A 156 0.43 4.19 13.23
CA ASN A 156 -0.22 4.17 14.55
C ASN A 156 -1.66 3.64 14.49
N TRP A 157 -2.41 3.98 13.44
CA TRP A 157 -3.75 3.42 13.23
C TRP A 157 -3.69 1.89 13.10
N PHE A 158 -2.74 1.37 12.32
CA PHE A 158 -2.52 -0.06 12.23
C PHE A 158 -2.20 -0.68 13.60
N GLN A 159 -1.30 -0.09 14.39
CA GLN A 159 -1.00 -0.61 15.75
C GLN A 159 -2.27 -0.71 16.61
N LEU A 160 -3.09 0.34 16.64
CA LEU A 160 -4.35 0.34 17.39
C LEU A 160 -5.33 -0.72 16.88
N LEU A 161 -5.42 -0.87 15.55
CA LEU A 161 -6.32 -1.83 14.90
C LEU A 161 -6.01 -3.28 15.29
N VAL A 162 -4.72 -3.61 15.45
CA VAL A 162 -4.28 -4.94 15.90
C VAL A 162 -4.15 -5.07 17.43
N GLY A 163 -4.73 -4.13 18.19
CA GLY A 163 -4.81 -4.18 19.65
C GLY A 163 -3.51 -3.82 20.39
N ARG A 164 -2.54 -3.19 19.71
CA ARG A 164 -1.31 -2.68 20.32
C ARG A 164 -1.47 -1.22 20.73
N THR A 165 -0.45 -0.69 21.40
CA THR A 165 -0.38 0.74 21.74
C THR A 165 -0.01 1.57 20.50
N GLY A 166 -0.71 2.68 20.30
CA GLY A 166 -0.38 3.70 19.31
C GLY A 166 -0.32 5.08 19.95
N PHE A 167 0.36 6.02 19.29
CA PHE A 167 0.55 7.41 19.73
C PHE A 167 1.17 7.54 21.13
N SER A 168 1.92 6.53 21.57
CA SER A 168 2.64 6.57 22.85
C SER A 168 3.69 7.69 22.79
N ASP A 169 3.76 8.50 23.85
CA ASP A 169 4.70 9.63 24.00
C ASP A 169 4.46 10.84 23.07
N ALA A 170 3.32 10.93 22.39
CA ALA A 170 2.99 12.07 21.55
C ALA A 170 2.59 13.32 22.35
N ASP A 171 3.49 14.31 22.49
CA ASP A 171 3.15 15.65 23.00
C ASP A 171 2.86 16.63 21.85
N CYS A 172 1.60 16.70 21.44
CA CYS A 172 1.15 17.51 20.31
C CYS A 172 0.85 18.98 20.67
N LYS A 173 1.63 19.60 21.57
CA LYS A 173 1.45 21.01 21.95
C LYS A 173 2.16 21.96 20.99
N GLY A 174 1.40 22.92 20.48
CA GLY A 174 1.92 23.93 19.55
C GLY A 174 2.16 23.36 18.15
N THR A 175 3.05 23.98 17.39
CA THR A 175 3.47 23.46 16.08
C THR A 175 4.41 22.28 16.28
N VAL A 176 4.01 21.11 15.79
CA VAL A 176 4.82 19.88 15.82
C VAL A 176 5.17 19.47 14.41
N VAL A 177 6.40 18.99 14.24
CA VAL A 177 6.91 18.39 13.01
C VAL A 177 7.17 16.92 13.28
N ILE A 178 6.67 16.06 12.40
CA ILE A 178 6.84 14.61 12.48
C ILE A 178 7.93 14.18 11.50
N GLU A 179 8.96 13.51 12.01
CA GLU A 179 10.05 12.97 11.18
C GLU A 179 10.09 11.45 11.33
N GLY A 180 9.94 10.75 10.20
CA GLY A 180 9.93 9.30 10.11
C GLY A 180 11.32 8.71 9.81
N PRO A 181 11.49 7.40 10.00
CA PRO A 181 12.73 6.72 9.69
C PRO A 181 12.93 6.58 8.18
N GLY A 182 13.73 7.45 7.56
CA GLY A 182 14.21 7.23 6.19
C GLY A 182 15.15 6.01 6.13
N ARG A 183 14.81 4.98 5.35
CA ARG A 183 15.73 3.88 5.03
C ARG A 183 15.70 3.55 3.53
N PRO A 184 16.86 3.22 2.94
CA PRO A 184 16.89 2.78 1.56
C PRO A 184 16.18 1.41 1.42
N GLY A 185 15.28 1.30 0.45
CA GLY A 185 14.69 0.03 0.05
C GLY A 185 15.59 -0.76 -0.91
N ALA A 186 15.25 -2.04 -1.12
CA ALA A 186 15.92 -2.92 -2.08
C ALA A 186 15.41 -2.76 -3.51
N LEU A 187 14.25 -2.13 -3.70
CA LEU A 187 13.54 -2.14 -4.98
C LEU A 187 14.37 -1.55 -6.14
N ARG A 188 15.04 -0.43 -5.89
CA ARG A 188 15.90 0.22 -6.90
C ARG A 188 17.10 -0.65 -7.28
N GLY A 189 17.83 -1.17 -6.29
CA GLY A 189 18.97 -2.07 -6.52
C GLY A 189 18.53 -3.33 -7.26
N MET A 190 17.40 -3.90 -6.89
CA MET A 190 16.82 -5.06 -7.55
C MET A 190 16.50 -4.78 -9.02
N SER A 191 15.78 -3.68 -9.32
CA SER A 191 15.47 -3.32 -10.70
C SER A 191 16.75 -3.14 -11.53
N MET A 192 17.76 -2.45 -11.00
CA MET A 192 19.04 -2.24 -11.69
C MET A 192 19.79 -3.55 -11.96
N ALA A 193 19.87 -4.44 -10.97
CA ALA A 193 20.53 -5.74 -11.13
C ALA A 193 19.77 -6.65 -12.11
N LEU A 194 18.44 -6.65 -12.06
CA LEU A 194 17.61 -7.44 -12.95
C LEU A 194 17.74 -7.02 -14.42
N TYR A 195 17.94 -5.74 -14.72
CA TYR A 195 18.24 -5.30 -16.09
C TYR A 195 19.46 -6.04 -16.67
N THR A 196 20.51 -6.24 -15.88
CA THR A 196 21.72 -6.95 -16.35
C THR A 196 21.55 -8.48 -16.34
N LEU A 197 20.88 -9.02 -15.32
CA LEU A 197 20.75 -10.47 -15.12
C LEU A 197 19.73 -11.12 -16.08
N LEU A 198 18.62 -10.44 -16.37
CA LEU A 198 17.56 -11.01 -17.22
C LEU A 198 17.91 -10.99 -18.70
N ASP A 199 18.81 -10.11 -19.15
CA ASP A 199 19.41 -10.15 -20.48
C ASP A 199 20.25 -11.42 -20.69
N GLN A 200 20.78 -11.99 -19.61
CA GLN A 200 21.64 -13.18 -19.64
C GLN A 200 20.84 -14.48 -19.51
N ALA A 201 19.69 -14.47 -18.82
CA ALA A 201 18.69 -15.53 -18.87
C ALA A 201 17.34 -15.10 -18.24
N PRO A 202 16.18 -15.29 -18.90
CA PRO A 202 14.89 -15.23 -18.23
C PRO A 202 14.78 -16.41 -17.26
N GLY A 203 14.67 -16.14 -15.96
CA GLY A 203 14.75 -17.18 -14.93
C GLY A 203 13.64 -17.07 -13.90
N SER A 204 13.11 -18.23 -13.52
CA SER A 204 12.38 -18.39 -12.25
C SER A 204 13.23 -17.88 -11.08
N TRP A 205 12.57 -17.49 -9.98
CA TRP A 205 13.23 -16.99 -8.78
C TRP A 205 14.45 -17.84 -8.36
N ALA A 206 14.31 -19.16 -8.32
CA ALA A 206 15.36 -20.10 -7.96
C ALA A 206 16.67 -19.94 -8.75
N ARG A 207 16.61 -19.49 -10.01
CA ARG A 207 17.80 -19.30 -10.86
C ARG A 207 18.47 -17.95 -10.64
N VAL A 208 17.69 -16.94 -10.31
CA VAL A 208 18.14 -15.54 -10.24
C VAL A 208 18.39 -15.06 -8.81
N ARG A 209 17.91 -15.80 -7.81
CA ARG A 209 18.07 -15.47 -6.38
C ARG A 209 19.50 -15.17 -5.99
N GLU A 210 20.42 -16.13 -6.17
CA GLU A 210 21.82 -15.96 -5.76
C GLU A 210 22.55 -14.88 -6.57
N PRO A 211 22.49 -14.87 -7.92
CA PRO A 211 23.10 -13.79 -8.69
C PRO A 211 22.56 -12.39 -8.31
N LEU A 212 21.26 -12.29 -8.02
CA LEU A 212 20.65 -11.03 -7.60
C LEU A 212 21.18 -10.60 -6.23
N LEU A 213 21.19 -11.48 -5.24
CA LEU A 213 21.71 -11.19 -3.91
C LEU A 213 23.20 -10.80 -3.93
N GLN A 214 24.00 -11.39 -4.81
CA GLN A 214 25.41 -11.03 -5.00
C GLN A 214 25.61 -9.64 -5.63
N SER A 215 24.60 -9.16 -6.36
CA SER A 215 24.63 -7.85 -7.02
C SER A 215 24.14 -6.71 -6.12
N LEU A 216 23.46 -7.03 -5.03
CA LEU A 216 22.91 -6.07 -4.07
C LEU A 216 23.91 -5.77 -2.95
N SER A 217 23.74 -4.60 -2.32
CA SER A 217 24.41 -4.34 -1.04
C SER A 217 23.91 -5.29 0.06
N SER A 218 24.66 -5.40 1.16
CA SER A 218 24.23 -6.25 2.30
C SER A 218 22.86 -5.85 2.83
N GLU A 219 22.59 -4.55 2.95
CA GLU A 219 21.31 -4.02 3.46
C GLU A 219 20.14 -4.33 2.52
N GLU A 220 20.30 -4.13 1.22
CA GLU A 220 19.29 -4.46 0.21
C GLU A 220 19.04 -5.98 0.15
N GLY A 221 20.11 -6.78 0.25
CA GLY A 221 20.02 -8.24 0.29
C GLY A 221 19.27 -8.75 1.53
N ASP A 222 19.46 -8.11 2.69
CA ASP A 222 18.70 -8.42 3.91
C ASP A 222 17.21 -8.11 3.75
N VAL A 223 16.87 -6.96 3.15
CA VAL A 223 15.47 -6.60 2.86
C VAL A 223 14.84 -7.60 1.89
N LEU A 224 15.56 -8.00 0.83
CA LEU A 224 15.08 -8.97 -0.14
C LEU A 224 14.83 -10.35 0.49
N ARG A 225 15.75 -10.86 1.32
CA ARG A 225 15.56 -12.12 2.06
C ARG A 225 14.32 -12.08 2.94
N ARG A 226 14.13 -10.98 3.69
CA ARG A 226 12.94 -10.80 4.52
C ARG A 226 11.65 -10.73 3.70
N ALA A 227 11.69 -10.10 2.52
CA ALA A 227 10.55 -10.06 1.62
C ALA A 227 10.19 -11.46 1.10
N GLU A 228 11.20 -12.24 0.70
CA GLU A 228 11.06 -13.64 0.29
C GLU A 228 10.39 -14.50 1.36
N GLU A 229 10.82 -14.36 2.62
CA GLU A 229 10.29 -15.13 3.75
C GLU A 229 8.91 -14.65 4.21
N SER A 230 8.57 -13.38 3.97
CA SER A 230 7.35 -12.76 4.52
C SER A 230 6.04 -13.32 3.97
N THR A 231 6.02 -13.85 2.75
CA THR A 231 4.79 -14.34 2.12
C THR A 231 5.02 -15.56 1.24
N GLN A 232 4.02 -16.43 1.15
CA GLN A 232 4.03 -17.57 0.23
C GLN A 232 3.87 -17.16 -1.25
N VAL A 233 3.51 -15.91 -1.53
CA VAL A 233 3.25 -15.42 -2.89
C VAL A 233 4.45 -14.68 -3.49
N PHE A 234 5.60 -14.69 -2.82
CA PHE A 234 6.79 -14.00 -3.27
C PHE A 234 7.28 -14.48 -4.65
N GLU A 235 7.34 -15.78 -4.89
CA GLU A 235 7.77 -16.31 -6.19
C GLU A 235 6.84 -15.88 -7.34
N PRO A 236 5.50 -16.08 -7.26
CA PRO A 236 4.56 -15.54 -8.25
C PRO A 236 4.68 -14.02 -8.47
N PHE A 237 4.91 -13.27 -7.39
CA PHE A 237 5.17 -11.83 -7.45
C PHE A 237 6.42 -11.55 -8.29
N PHE A 238 7.53 -12.20 -7.96
CA PHE A 238 8.82 -11.99 -8.59
C PHE A 238 8.80 -12.34 -10.08
N GLU A 239 8.14 -13.43 -10.47
CA GLU A 239 7.98 -13.81 -11.88
C GLU A 239 7.24 -12.75 -12.69
N THR A 240 6.30 -12.05 -12.05
CA THR A 240 5.57 -10.96 -12.70
C THR A 240 6.42 -9.69 -12.75
N PHE A 241 7.02 -9.31 -11.61
CA PHE A 241 7.88 -8.13 -11.47
C PHE A 241 9.06 -8.14 -12.46
N SER A 242 9.76 -9.27 -12.57
CA SER A 242 10.92 -9.44 -13.46
C SER A 242 10.57 -9.27 -14.94
N ARG A 243 9.38 -9.71 -15.38
CA ARG A 243 8.93 -9.54 -16.77
C ARG A 243 8.71 -8.08 -17.16
N PHE A 244 8.23 -7.24 -16.24
CA PHE A 244 8.07 -5.81 -16.51
C PHE A 244 9.42 -5.10 -16.69
N GLY A 245 10.48 -5.59 -16.04
CA GLY A 245 11.85 -5.12 -16.29
C GLY A 245 12.33 -5.37 -17.72
N GLN A 246 11.79 -6.38 -18.41
CA GLN A 246 12.14 -6.69 -19.81
C GLN A 246 11.40 -5.81 -20.83
N VAL A 247 10.20 -5.31 -20.53
CA VAL A 247 9.34 -4.58 -21.49
C VAL A 247 9.89 -3.19 -21.85
N GLY A 248 10.87 -2.66 -21.11
CA GLY A 248 11.62 -1.45 -21.47
C GLY A 248 12.58 -1.61 -22.67
N SER A 249 12.58 -2.76 -23.35
CA SER A 249 13.47 -3.10 -24.48
C SER A 249 12.80 -3.11 -25.87
N ALA A 250 11.58 -2.56 -26.00
CA ALA A 250 10.88 -2.44 -27.28
C ALA A 250 10.94 -1.02 -27.86
#